data_AF-A0A373A0U3-F1
#
_entry.id   AF-A0A373A0U3-F1
#
_cell.length_a   1.000
_cell.length_b   1.000
_cell.length_c   1.000
_cell.angle_alpha   90.00
_cell.angle_beta   90.00
_cell.angle_gamma   90.00
#
_symmetry.space_group_name_H-M   'P 1'
#
loop_
_entity.id
_entity.type
_entity.pdbx_description
1 polymer ?
#
loop_
_entity_poly.entity_id
_entity_poly.type
_entity_poly.pdbx_seq_one_letter_code
_entity_poly.pdbx_strand_id
1 'polypeptide(L)'
;MSGDRQNDLGRALRALRIASDKTAETVARRASMSPAKLSKIENGKTLPSVQDVDLILTALGISDEAKTEFLEAARGAATEETAWRELRRTGHWKHQNAIKAIEAQTTLLRLFQGQLIPGLLQSAEYVSAVFSLPPELPKEARAKTISARLERQAVLYDRHREFHFLICEHVLRWQVCPPVVMATQLDRLVSLSRLPNVTIGVLPLSRPMPDFPMTCFSMHDDRLVIVETFHSEITTRDPRDVSLYVSTFSRFDAVALHGDEMRALVEGIRDEFFRQRETA
;
A
#
# COMPACT_ATOMS: atom_id res chain seq x y z
N MET A 1 10.40 -10.13 -15.26
CA MET A 1 11.77 -9.97 -14.71
C MET A 1 11.90 -10.34 -13.24
N SER A 2 10.85 -10.26 -12.40
CA SER A 2 10.92 -10.68 -10.97
C SER A 2 11.27 -12.17 -10.78
N GLY A 3 10.69 -13.05 -11.60
CA GLY A 3 10.92 -14.51 -11.52
C GLY A 3 12.35 -14.98 -11.83
N ASP A 4 13.14 -14.20 -12.58
CA ASP A 4 14.56 -14.53 -12.86
C ASP A 4 15.42 -14.30 -11.62
N ARG A 5 15.25 -13.12 -10.99
CA ARG A 5 15.98 -12.74 -9.75
C ARG A 5 15.66 -13.65 -8.57
N GLN A 6 14.39 -14.04 -8.42
CA GLN A 6 13.95 -14.99 -7.39
C GLN A 6 14.62 -16.36 -7.53
N ASN A 7 14.73 -16.84 -8.78
CA ASN A 7 15.31 -18.13 -9.08
C ASN A 7 16.83 -18.13 -8.90
N ASP A 8 17.49 -17.01 -9.25
CA ASP A 8 18.94 -16.86 -9.10
C ASP A 8 19.38 -16.81 -7.63
N LEU A 9 18.66 -16.09 -6.76
CA LEU A 9 19.01 -16.03 -5.33
C LEU A 9 18.85 -17.39 -4.62
N GLY A 10 17.74 -18.09 -4.86
CA GLY A 10 17.52 -19.43 -4.29
C GLY A 10 18.59 -20.44 -4.72
N ARG A 11 18.97 -20.41 -6.01
CA ARG A 11 20.03 -21.26 -6.55
C ARG A 11 21.40 -20.91 -5.98
N ALA A 12 21.70 -19.61 -5.79
CA ALA A 12 22.96 -19.16 -5.19
C ALA A 12 23.09 -19.61 -3.72
N LEU A 13 22.00 -19.51 -2.93
CA LEU A 13 21.97 -20.02 -1.55
C LEU A 13 22.17 -21.55 -1.49
N ARG A 14 21.55 -22.29 -2.42
CA ARG A 14 21.76 -23.75 -2.54
C ARG A 14 23.22 -24.07 -2.88
N ALA A 15 23.82 -23.34 -3.82
CA ALA A 15 25.21 -23.53 -4.19
C ALA A 15 26.15 -23.29 -3.01
N LEU A 16 25.94 -22.22 -2.22
CA LEU A 16 26.68 -21.96 -1.00
C LEU A 16 26.54 -23.08 0.02
N ARG A 17 25.33 -23.62 0.21
CA ARG A 17 25.11 -24.74 1.13
C ARG A 17 25.91 -25.97 0.72
N ILE A 18 25.89 -26.33 -0.56
CA ILE A 18 26.62 -27.47 -1.10
C ILE A 18 28.13 -27.24 -0.95
N ALA A 19 28.62 -26.04 -1.27
CA ALA A 19 30.03 -25.68 -1.11
C ALA A 19 30.50 -25.68 0.36
N SER A 20 29.58 -25.46 1.30
CA SER A 20 29.84 -25.50 2.75
C SER A 20 29.69 -26.90 3.36
N ASP A 21 29.44 -27.93 2.53
CA ASP A 21 29.23 -29.33 2.92
C ASP A 21 28.17 -29.53 4.03
N LYS A 22 27.10 -28.73 3.99
CA LYS A 22 26.01 -28.77 4.97
C LYS A 22 24.75 -29.41 4.40
N THR A 23 24.15 -30.32 5.16
CA THR A 23 22.86 -30.91 4.78
C THR A 23 21.74 -29.90 4.90
N ALA A 24 20.69 -30.07 4.09
CA ALA A 24 19.51 -29.22 4.15
C ALA A 24 18.83 -29.29 5.52
N GLU A 25 18.78 -30.47 6.17
CA GLU A 25 18.21 -30.58 7.52
C GLU A 25 19.01 -29.76 8.55
N THR A 26 20.34 -29.77 8.44
CA THR A 26 21.22 -29.06 9.37
C THR A 26 21.05 -27.55 9.26
N VAL A 27 21.01 -27.03 8.03
CA VAL A 27 20.81 -25.60 7.77
C VAL A 27 19.42 -25.17 8.20
N ALA A 28 18.38 -25.92 7.83
CA ALA A 28 17.00 -25.59 8.20
C ALA A 28 16.82 -25.51 9.73
N ARG A 29 17.37 -26.50 10.46
CA ARG A 29 17.36 -26.51 11.92
C ARG A 29 18.08 -25.30 12.52
N ARG A 30 19.29 -24.98 12.03
CA ARG A 30 20.07 -23.83 12.53
C ARG A 30 19.43 -22.48 12.20
N ALA A 31 18.78 -22.39 11.05
CA ALA A 31 18.08 -21.20 10.59
C ALA A 31 16.64 -21.10 11.15
N SER A 32 16.26 -21.97 12.11
CA SER A 32 14.93 -21.99 12.74
C SER A 32 13.76 -22.05 11.73
N MET A 33 13.92 -22.79 10.64
CA MET A 33 12.90 -22.95 9.61
C MET A 33 12.66 -24.42 9.27
N SER A 34 11.50 -24.72 8.67
CA SER A 34 11.21 -26.10 8.25
C SER A 34 12.09 -26.51 7.06
N PRO A 35 12.52 -27.79 6.96
CA PRO A 35 13.23 -28.29 5.78
C PRO A 35 12.44 -28.07 4.47
N ALA A 36 11.11 -28.13 4.55
CA ALA A 36 10.22 -27.84 3.43
C ALA A 36 10.30 -26.37 2.97
N LYS A 37 10.40 -25.41 3.91
CA LYS A 37 10.57 -23.98 3.57
C LYS A 37 11.93 -23.75 2.90
N LEU A 38 13.01 -24.28 3.49
CA LEU A 38 14.36 -24.17 2.91
C LEU A 38 14.41 -24.77 1.50
N SER A 39 13.85 -25.97 1.31
CA SER A 39 13.80 -26.62 0.00
C SER A 39 13.04 -25.79 -1.05
N LYS A 40 11.91 -25.18 -0.68
CA LYS A 40 11.18 -24.30 -1.61
C LYS A 40 11.98 -23.06 -1.98
N ILE A 41 12.72 -22.47 -1.03
CA ILE A 41 13.62 -21.34 -1.28
C ILE A 41 14.73 -21.75 -2.24
N GLU A 42 15.46 -22.83 -1.95
CA GLU A 42 16.60 -23.31 -2.74
C GLU A 42 16.23 -23.73 -4.17
N ASN A 43 14.97 -24.09 -4.41
CA ASN A 43 14.44 -24.46 -5.72
C ASN A 43 13.67 -23.32 -6.40
N GLY A 44 13.74 -22.09 -5.89
CA GLY A 44 13.08 -20.92 -6.48
C GLY A 44 11.56 -20.97 -6.43
N LYS A 45 10.97 -21.86 -5.63
CA LYS A 45 9.50 -22.02 -5.47
C LYS A 45 8.88 -21.04 -4.49
N THR A 46 9.68 -20.40 -3.64
CA THR A 46 9.24 -19.37 -2.69
C THR A 46 10.31 -18.31 -2.58
N LEU A 47 9.92 -17.04 -2.60
CA LEU A 47 10.84 -15.92 -2.45
C LEU A 47 11.27 -15.87 -0.97
N PRO A 48 12.57 -15.99 -0.66
CA PRO A 48 13.03 -15.83 0.72
C PRO A 48 12.86 -14.37 1.15
N SER A 49 12.43 -14.15 2.39
CA SER A 49 12.56 -12.83 3.02
C SER A 49 14.02 -12.49 3.26
N VAL A 50 14.35 -11.20 3.45
CA VAL A 50 15.71 -10.77 3.84
C VAL A 50 16.16 -11.50 5.12
N GLN A 51 15.24 -11.71 6.07
CA GLN A 51 15.50 -12.48 7.29
C GLN A 51 15.79 -13.96 6.99
N ASP A 52 15.04 -14.58 6.07
CA ASP A 52 15.31 -15.96 5.67
C ASP A 52 16.74 -16.09 5.09
N VAL A 53 17.15 -15.13 4.26
CA VAL A 53 18.50 -15.10 3.69
C VAL A 53 19.57 -14.94 4.77
N ASP A 54 19.40 -14.00 5.70
CA ASP A 54 20.35 -13.80 6.81
C ASP A 54 20.47 -15.04 7.71
N LEU A 55 19.34 -15.66 8.06
CA LEU A 55 19.32 -16.89 8.87
C LEU A 55 20.00 -18.06 8.15
N ILE A 56 19.78 -18.22 6.84
CA ILE A 56 20.44 -19.25 6.04
C ILE A 56 21.95 -19.00 6.01
N LEU A 57 22.39 -17.78 5.69
CA LEU A 57 23.82 -17.46 5.60
C LEU A 57 24.53 -17.58 6.95
N THR A 58 23.86 -17.19 8.03
CA THR A 58 24.35 -17.37 9.41
C THR A 58 24.46 -18.85 9.76
N ALA A 59 23.47 -19.68 9.41
CA ALA A 59 23.54 -21.12 9.59
C ALA A 59 24.67 -21.78 8.78
N LEU A 60 24.96 -21.21 7.60
CA LEU A 60 26.10 -21.58 6.75
C LEU A 60 27.44 -21.08 7.27
N GLY A 61 27.47 -20.11 8.19
CA GLY A 61 28.71 -19.57 8.77
C GLY A 61 29.42 -18.58 7.85
N ILE A 62 28.68 -17.92 6.97
CA ILE A 62 29.19 -16.89 6.07
C ILE A 62 29.44 -15.60 6.88
N SER A 63 30.58 -14.93 6.63
CA SER A 63 30.91 -13.67 7.32
C SER A 63 29.96 -12.54 6.92
N ASP A 64 29.78 -11.55 7.79
CA ASP A 64 28.84 -10.46 7.55
C ASP A 64 29.19 -9.64 6.31
N GLU A 65 30.47 -9.49 5.98
CA GLU A 65 30.92 -8.84 4.74
C GLU A 65 30.39 -9.59 3.52
N ALA A 66 30.54 -10.92 3.50
CA ALA A 66 30.10 -11.77 2.40
C ALA A 66 28.57 -11.93 2.33
N LYS A 67 27.84 -11.69 3.44
CA LYS A 67 26.37 -11.65 3.43
C LYS A 67 25.81 -10.47 2.67
N THR A 68 26.54 -9.34 2.63
CA THR A 68 26.02 -8.06 2.14
C THR A 68 25.41 -8.17 0.75
N GLU A 69 26.10 -8.81 -0.20
CA GLU A 69 25.61 -8.98 -1.57
C GLU A 69 24.32 -9.79 -1.65
N PHE A 70 24.22 -10.89 -0.89
CA PHE A 70 23.02 -11.72 -0.83
C PHE A 70 21.84 -11.00 -0.18
N LEU A 71 22.11 -10.20 0.86
CA LEU A 71 21.09 -9.40 1.52
C LEU A 71 20.57 -8.30 0.59
N GLU A 72 21.45 -7.61 -0.16
CA GLU A 72 21.05 -6.64 -1.19
C GLU A 72 20.25 -7.30 -2.32
N ALA A 73 20.64 -8.49 -2.77
CA ALA A 73 19.86 -9.24 -3.77
C ALA A 73 18.48 -9.63 -3.23
N ALA A 74 18.38 -10.05 -1.96
CA ALA A 74 17.13 -10.37 -1.30
C ALA A 74 16.22 -9.13 -1.17
N ARG A 75 16.79 -7.96 -0.86
CA ARG A 75 16.09 -6.68 -0.79
C ARG A 75 15.56 -6.27 -2.15
N GLY A 76 16.40 -6.31 -3.18
CA GLY A 76 16.00 -6.00 -4.56
C GLY A 76 14.96 -6.98 -5.15
N ALA A 77 14.81 -8.17 -4.57
CA ALA A 77 13.76 -9.11 -4.92
C ALA A 77 12.49 -8.95 -4.07
N ALA A 78 12.60 -8.42 -2.84
CA ALA A 78 11.47 -8.08 -1.98
C ALA A 78 10.75 -6.78 -2.39
N THR A 79 11.39 -5.97 -3.23
CA THR A 79 10.83 -4.76 -3.84
C THR A 79 10.55 -5.00 -5.32
N GLU A 80 9.28 -4.94 -5.69
CA GLU A 80 8.81 -5.08 -7.06
C GLU A 80 8.33 -3.74 -7.59
N GLU A 81 8.88 -3.31 -8.72
CA GLU A 81 8.33 -2.22 -9.51
C GLU A 81 7.53 -2.79 -10.67
N THR A 82 6.23 -2.46 -10.72
CA THR A 82 5.34 -2.86 -11.80
C THR A 82 4.95 -1.66 -12.62
N ALA A 83 5.39 -1.61 -13.89
CA ALA A 83 5.02 -0.52 -14.77
C ALA A 83 3.53 -0.59 -15.16
N TRP A 84 2.80 0.54 -15.05
CA TRP A 84 1.37 0.59 -15.40
C TRP A 84 1.09 0.20 -16.85
N ARG A 85 2.04 0.41 -17.77
CA ARG A 85 1.93 -0.02 -19.17
C ARG A 85 1.82 -1.54 -19.30
N GLU A 86 2.55 -2.29 -18.49
CA GLU A 86 2.52 -3.75 -18.50
C GLU A 86 1.20 -4.28 -17.91
N LEU A 87 0.69 -3.62 -16.87
CA LEU A 87 -0.63 -3.90 -16.29
C LEU A 87 -1.78 -3.60 -17.26
N ARG A 88 -1.72 -2.47 -17.97
CA ARG A 88 -2.70 -2.14 -19.02
C ARG A 88 -2.74 -3.19 -20.13
N ARG A 89 -1.57 -3.72 -20.52
CA ARG A 89 -1.46 -4.75 -21.57
C ARG A 89 -1.99 -6.12 -21.13
N THR A 90 -1.93 -6.42 -19.83
CA THR A 90 -2.38 -7.70 -19.25
C THR A 90 -3.80 -7.66 -18.67
N GLY A 91 -4.43 -6.47 -18.67
CA GLY A 91 -5.79 -6.21 -18.23
C GLY A 91 -5.86 -5.77 -16.77
N HIS A 92 -6.54 -4.64 -16.50
CA HIS A 92 -6.71 -4.05 -15.15
C HIS A 92 -7.24 -5.06 -14.10
N TRP A 93 -7.95 -6.10 -14.53
CA TRP A 93 -8.53 -7.13 -13.66
C TRP A 93 -7.50 -7.96 -12.88
N LYS A 94 -6.33 -8.29 -13.47
CA LYS A 94 -5.31 -9.11 -12.78
C LYS A 94 -4.69 -8.39 -11.59
N HIS A 95 -4.40 -7.10 -11.76
CA HIS A 95 -3.90 -6.25 -10.69
C HIS A 95 -4.95 -6.05 -9.58
N GLN A 96 -6.22 -5.82 -9.96
CA GLN A 96 -7.31 -5.73 -8.99
C GLN A 96 -7.46 -7.03 -8.17
N ASN A 97 -7.27 -8.19 -8.78
CA ASN A 97 -7.28 -9.46 -8.04
C ASN A 97 -6.06 -9.65 -7.12
N ALA A 98 -4.88 -9.19 -7.53
CA ALA A 98 -3.70 -9.21 -6.67
C ALA A 98 -3.90 -8.32 -5.44
N ILE A 99 -4.42 -7.10 -5.62
CA ILE A 99 -4.76 -6.24 -4.49
C ILE A 99 -5.86 -6.88 -3.64
N LYS A 100 -6.93 -7.44 -4.24
CA LYS A 100 -7.96 -8.17 -3.49
C LYS A 100 -7.40 -9.32 -2.65
N ALA A 101 -6.41 -10.06 -3.17
CA ALA A 101 -5.78 -11.16 -2.43
C ALA A 101 -4.93 -10.66 -1.26
N ILE A 102 -4.21 -9.54 -1.45
CA ILE A 102 -3.47 -8.86 -0.38
C ILE A 102 -4.44 -8.35 0.69
N GLU A 103 -5.50 -7.64 0.27
CA GLU A 103 -6.52 -7.13 1.16
C GLU A 103 -7.21 -8.23 1.92
N ALA A 104 -7.54 -9.36 1.28
CA ALA A 104 -8.21 -10.48 1.95
C ALA A 104 -7.46 -10.94 3.21
N GLN A 105 -6.13 -10.81 3.24
CA GLN A 105 -5.26 -11.18 4.36
C GLN A 105 -4.86 -10.00 5.26
N THR A 106 -5.25 -8.77 4.90
CA THR A 106 -4.91 -7.55 5.65
C THR A 106 -5.89 -7.37 6.82
N THR A 107 -5.37 -7.19 8.03
CA THR A 107 -6.18 -6.86 9.21
C THR A 107 -6.20 -5.37 9.50
N LEU A 108 -5.09 -4.67 9.24
CA LEU A 108 -4.96 -3.22 9.38
C LEU A 108 -4.51 -2.61 8.06
N LEU A 109 -5.35 -1.75 7.47
CA LEU A 109 -4.98 -0.93 6.31
C LEU A 109 -4.70 0.50 6.78
N ARG A 110 -3.44 0.95 6.64
CA ARG A 110 -3.07 2.36 6.79
C ARG A 110 -2.86 2.98 5.42
N LEU A 111 -3.38 4.17 5.19
CA LEU A 111 -3.34 4.79 3.88
C LEU A 111 -3.13 6.30 4.01
N PHE A 112 -2.04 6.79 3.43
CA PHE A 112 -1.71 8.21 3.36
C PHE A 112 -2.03 8.75 1.96
N GLN A 113 -2.88 9.79 1.87
CA GLN A 113 -3.25 10.46 0.61
C GLN A 113 -2.94 11.95 0.64
N GLY A 114 -2.11 12.35 -0.32
CA GLY A 114 -1.85 13.75 -0.67
C GLY A 114 -2.36 14.18 -2.04
N GLN A 115 -3.08 13.32 -2.78
CA GLN A 115 -3.50 13.61 -4.16
C GLN A 115 -5.02 13.58 -4.34
N LEU A 116 -5.69 12.54 -3.87
CA LEU A 116 -7.14 12.35 -4.00
C LEU A 116 -7.70 11.74 -2.72
N ILE A 117 -9.01 11.87 -2.52
CA ILE A 117 -9.67 11.20 -1.40
C ILE A 117 -9.46 9.68 -1.55
N PRO A 118 -9.10 8.93 -0.48
CA PRO A 118 -8.84 7.50 -0.58
C PRO A 118 -9.98 6.75 -1.27
N GLY A 119 -9.65 5.87 -2.21
CA GLY A 119 -10.64 5.18 -3.07
C GLY A 119 -11.74 4.43 -2.30
N LEU A 120 -11.43 3.94 -1.10
CA LEU A 120 -12.40 3.27 -0.22
C LEU A 120 -13.45 4.24 0.35
N LEU A 121 -13.12 5.52 0.44
CA LEU A 121 -13.97 6.57 1.03
C LEU A 121 -14.75 7.37 -0.03
N GLN A 122 -14.48 7.16 -1.31
CA GLN A 122 -15.10 7.92 -2.41
C GLN A 122 -16.59 7.57 -2.60
N SER A 123 -17.38 8.54 -3.06
CA SER A 123 -18.74 8.41 -3.57
C SER A 123 -18.72 8.03 -5.05
N ALA A 124 -19.82 7.48 -5.58
CA ALA A 124 -19.88 7.07 -6.98
C ALA A 124 -19.60 8.24 -7.94
N GLU A 125 -20.14 9.41 -7.61
CA GLU A 125 -20.02 10.66 -8.37
C GLU A 125 -18.58 11.17 -8.35
N TYR A 126 -17.91 11.15 -7.19
CA TYR A 126 -16.49 11.53 -7.10
C TYR A 126 -15.60 10.56 -7.89
N VAL A 127 -15.83 9.25 -7.77
CA VAL A 127 -15.10 8.22 -8.55
C VAL A 127 -15.28 8.49 -10.05
N SER A 128 -16.50 8.79 -10.48
CA SER A 128 -16.81 9.08 -11.89
C SER A 128 -16.07 10.32 -12.38
N ALA A 129 -16.01 11.39 -11.58
CA ALA A 129 -15.27 12.60 -11.92
C ALA A 129 -13.76 12.32 -12.06
N VAL A 130 -13.17 11.59 -11.12
CA VAL A 130 -11.74 11.22 -11.16
C VAL A 130 -11.42 10.42 -12.43
N PHE A 131 -12.22 9.42 -12.80
CA PHE A 131 -11.99 8.63 -14.01
C PHE A 131 -12.35 9.34 -15.32
N SER A 132 -12.90 10.55 -15.24
CA SER A 132 -13.13 11.42 -16.38
C SER A 132 -11.95 12.36 -16.65
N LEU A 133 -10.97 12.42 -15.75
CA LEU A 133 -9.72 13.15 -15.97
C LEU A 133 -8.81 12.45 -16.99
N PRO A 134 -8.00 13.21 -17.74
CA PRO A 134 -7.03 12.63 -18.66
C PRO A 134 -5.96 11.76 -17.97
N PRO A 135 -5.58 10.60 -18.56
CA PRO A 135 -6.19 10.01 -19.75
C PRO A 135 -7.54 9.36 -19.41
N GLU A 136 -8.61 9.82 -20.08
CA GLU A 136 -9.97 9.33 -19.82
C GLU A 136 -10.09 7.84 -20.16
N LEU A 137 -10.74 7.09 -19.28
CA LEU A 137 -11.08 5.70 -19.56
C LEU A 137 -12.25 5.61 -20.55
N PRO A 138 -12.24 4.66 -21.51
CA PRO A 138 -13.40 4.39 -22.35
C PRO A 138 -14.66 4.15 -21.51
N LYS A 139 -15.83 4.63 -21.95
CA LYS A 139 -17.09 4.64 -21.16
C LYS A 139 -17.40 3.31 -20.47
N GLU A 140 -17.29 2.19 -21.20
CA GLU A 140 -17.55 0.85 -20.65
C GLU A 140 -16.52 0.42 -19.60
N ALA A 141 -15.24 0.73 -19.82
CA ALA A 141 -14.17 0.45 -18.86
C ALA A 141 -14.35 1.29 -17.59
N ARG A 142 -14.76 2.55 -17.73
CA ARG A 142 -15.09 3.44 -16.61
C ARG A 142 -16.23 2.89 -15.77
N ALA A 143 -17.36 2.51 -16.38
CA ALA A 143 -18.50 1.96 -15.65
C ALA A 143 -18.12 0.69 -14.85
N LYS A 144 -17.39 -0.24 -15.47
CA LYS A 144 -16.87 -1.44 -14.79
C LYS A 144 -15.92 -1.09 -13.64
N THR A 145 -15.06 -0.09 -13.82
CA THR A 145 -14.10 0.34 -12.80
C THR A 145 -14.79 1.01 -11.62
N ILE A 146 -15.82 1.81 -11.86
CA ILE A 146 -16.67 2.41 -10.82
C ILE A 146 -17.34 1.29 -10.02
N SER A 147 -18.02 0.34 -10.68
CA SER A 147 -18.70 -0.79 -10.00
C SER A 147 -17.72 -1.57 -9.12
N ALA A 148 -16.58 -1.98 -9.67
CA ALA A 148 -15.58 -2.74 -8.93
C ALA A 148 -15.02 -1.96 -7.72
N ARG A 149 -14.86 -0.63 -7.84
CA ARG A 149 -14.42 0.22 -6.73
C ARG A 149 -15.48 0.31 -5.65
N LEU A 150 -16.75 0.50 -6.00
CA LEU A 150 -17.86 0.56 -5.05
C LEU A 150 -18.10 -0.78 -4.33
N GLU A 151 -18.04 -1.89 -5.06
CA GLU A 151 -18.12 -3.24 -4.47
C GLU A 151 -17.04 -3.47 -3.40
N ARG A 152 -15.82 -2.98 -3.65
CA ARG A 152 -14.71 -3.10 -2.71
C ARG A 152 -14.93 -2.28 -1.43
N GLN A 153 -15.70 -1.19 -1.48
CA GLN A 153 -15.98 -0.37 -0.29
C GLN A 153 -16.80 -1.09 0.77
N ALA A 154 -17.47 -2.19 0.43
CA ALA A 154 -18.18 -3.04 1.39
C ALA A 154 -17.26 -3.54 2.52
N VAL A 155 -15.95 -3.65 2.26
CA VAL A 155 -14.94 -4.08 3.25
C VAL A 155 -14.86 -3.15 4.47
N LEU A 156 -15.26 -1.87 4.34
CA LEU A 156 -15.27 -0.93 5.46
C LEU A 156 -16.23 -1.35 6.60
N TYR A 157 -17.23 -2.17 6.28
CA TYR A 157 -18.21 -2.68 7.24
C TYR A 157 -17.80 -4.00 7.89
N ASP A 158 -16.67 -4.60 7.48
CA ASP A 158 -16.09 -5.77 8.13
C ASP A 158 -15.41 -5.36 9.44
N ARG A 159 -16.02 -5.73 10.56
CA ARG A 159 -15.56 -5.39 11.92
C ARG A 159 -14.28 -6.12 12.34
N HIS A 160 -13.80 -7.09 11.55
CA HIS A 160 -12.53 -7.77 11.79
C HIS A 160 -11.34 -7.03 11.17
N ARG A 161 -11.58 -5.90 10.49
CA ARG A 161 -10.58 -5.11 9.81
C ARG A 161 -10.58 -3.69 10.33
N GLU A 162 -9.40 -3.15 10.52
CA GLU A 162 -9.16 -1.77 10.91
C GLU A 162 -8.64 -0.96 9.73
N PHE A 163 -9.12 0.26 9.61
CA PHE A 163 -8.74 1.19 8.56
C PHE A 163 -8.29 2.50 9.19
N HIS A 164 -7.13 3.00 8.76
CA HIS A 164 -6.61 4.28 9.19
C HIS A 164 -6.18 5.10 7.97
N PHE A 165 -6.95 6.14 7.68
CA PHE A 165 -6.72 7.05 6.57
C PHE A 165 -6.15 8.37 7.08
N LEU A 166 -5.04 8.80 6.50
CA LEU A 166 -4.50 10.15 6.65
C LEU A 166 -4.67 10.90 5.34
N ILE A 167 -5.36 12.04 5.39
CA ILE A 167 -5.69 12.84 4.21
C ILE A 167 -5.17 14.25 4.42
N CYS A 168 -4.41 14.80 3.48
CA CYS A 168 -4.02 16.21 3.58
C CYS A 168 -5.20 17.13 3.28
N GLU A 169 -5.37 18.22 4.04
CA GLU A 169 -6.50 19.15 3.89
C GLU A 169 -6.66 19.69 2.45
N HIS A 170 -5.55 19.93 1.72
CA HIS A 170 -5.63 20.41 0.34
C HIS A 170 -6.38 19.44 -0.58
N VAL A 171 -6.35 18.14 -0.30
CA VAL A 171 -7.12 17.12 -1.05
C VAL A 171 -8.62 17.34 -0.90
N LEU A 172 -9.07 17.82 0.26
CA LEU A 172 -10.48 18.08 0.55
C LEU A 172 -10.97 19.37 -0.12
N ARG A 173 -10.05 20.32 -0.36
CA ARG A 173 -10.33 21.60 -1.02
C ARG A 173 -10.13 21.55 -2.54
N TRP A 174 -9.38 20.57 -3.04
CA TRP A 174 -9.07 20.47 -4.46
C TRP A 174 -10.31 20.05 -5.26
N GLN A 175 -10.84 20.99 -6.03
CA GLN A 175 -12.07 20.82 -6.80
C GLN A 175 -11.87 19.93 -8.03
N VAL A 176 -11.89 18.61 -7.82
CA VAL A 176 -11.83 17.61 -8.90
C VAL A 176 -13.19 17.34 -9.56
N CYS A 177 -14.27 17.75 -8.91
CA CYS A 177 -15.65 17.56 -9.36
C CYS A 177 -16.50 18.80 -9.04
N PRO A 178 -17.73 18.92 -9.57
CA PRO A 178 -18.59 20.06 -9.27
C PRO A 178 -18.78 20.27 -7.75
N PRO A 179 -18.97 21.51 -7.26
CA PRO A 179 -19.03 21.82 -5.83
C PRO A 179 -20.03 20.97 -5.04
N VAL A 180 -21.21 20.68 -5.61
CA VAL A 180 -22.21 19.81 -4.96
C VAL A 180 -21.72 18.38 -4.75
N VAL A 181 -20.91 17.86 -5.68
CA VAL A 181 -20.32 16.52 -5.57
C VAL A 181 -19.20 16.53 -4.53
N MET A 182 -18.39 17.59 -4.49
CA MET A 182 -17.39 17.78 -3.42
C MET A 182 -18.06 17.80 -2.04
N ALA A 183 -19.12 18.59 -1.86
CA ALA A 183 -19.85 18.65 -0.59
C ALA A 183 -20.41 17.28 -0.17
N THR A 184 -21.09 16.58 -1.10
CA THR A 184 -21.63 15.22 -0.86
C THR A 184 -20.52 14.22 -0.50
N GLN A 185 -19.36 14.35 -1.14
CA GLN A 185 -18.19 13.52 -0.84
C GLN A 185 -17.65 13.78 0.58
N LEU A 186 -17.65 15.04 1.04
CA LEU A 186 -17.20 15.38 2.38
C LEU A 186 -18.19 14.93 3.46
N ASP A 187 -19.51 14.99 3.19
CA ASP A 187 -20.53 14.39 4.06
C ASP A 187 -20.33 12.87 4.23
N ARG A 188 -19.94 12.19 3.15
CA ARG A 188 -19.58 10.76 3.20
C ARG A 188 -18.37 10.52 4.10
N LEU A 189 -17.34 11.37 4.07
CA LEU A 189 -16.18 11.24 4.97
C LEU A 189 -16.60 11.35 6.44
N VAL A 190 -17.41 12.36 6.77
CA VAL A 190 -17.94 12.55 8.12
C VAL A 190 -18.72 11.32 8.57
N SER A 191 -19.58 10.78 7.70
CA SER A 191 -20.37 9.58 7.99
C SER A 191 -19.50 8.34 8.23
N LEU A 192 -18.51 8.10 7.36
CA LEU A 192 -17.60 6.95 7.49
C LEU A 192 -16.68 7.07 8.72
N SER A 193 -16.33 8.28 9.14
CA SER A 193 -15.53 8.52 10.36
C SER A 193 -16.22 8.06 11.66
N ARG A 194 -17.52 7.74 11.59
CA ARG A 194 -18.31 7.25 12.72
C ARG A 194 -18.33 5.72 12.81
N LEU A 195 -17.76 5.02 11.81
CA LEU A 195 -17.58 3.57 11.90
C LEU A 195 -16.47 3.27 12.92
N PRO A 196 -16.67 2.33 13.86
CA PRO A 196 -15.74 2.12 14.96
C PRO A 196 -14.41 1.48 14.54
N ASN A 197 -14.35 0.90 13.35
CA ASN A 197 -13.16 0.31 12.77
C ASN A 197 -12.49 1.22 11.71
N VAL A 198 -12.95 2.47 11.57
CA VAL A 198 -12.43 3.44 10.61
C VAL A 198 -11.95 4.68 11.34
N THR A 199 -10.66 4.94 11.26
CA THR A 199 -10.02 6.17 11.71
C THR A 199 -9.70 7.03 10.49
N ILE A 200 -10.17 8.28 10.52
CA ILE A 200 -9.81 9.29 9.51
C ILE A 200 -9.11 10.43 10.24
N GLY A 201 -7.86 10.68 9.87
CA GLY A 201 -7.09 11.85 10.26
C GLY A 201 -6.97 12.80 9.08
N VAL A 202 -7.08 14.10 9.36
CA VAL A 202 -6.83 15.15 8.36
C VAL A 202 -5.61 15.95 8.77
N LEU A 203 -4.59 16.04 7.91
CA LEU A 203 -3.45 16.92 8.14
C LEU A 203 -3.83 18.35 7.75
N PRO A 204 -3.99 19.26 8.72
CA PRO A 204 -4.48 20.60 8.43
C PRO A 204 -3.37 21.50 7.90
N LEU A 205 -3.74 22.50 7.10
CA LEU A 205 -2.82 23.55 6.60
C LEU A 205 -2.31 24.46 7.72
N SER A 206 -2.98 24.45 8.88
CA SER A 206 -2.66 25.30 10.03
C SER A 206 -1.54 24.76 10.92
N ARG A 207 -1.01 23.56 10.67
CA ARG A 207 0.05 22.92 11.47
C ARG A 207 1.34 22.73 10.65
N PRO A 208 2.52 22.89 11.26
CA PRO A 208 3.78 22.54 10.61
C PRO A 208 3.82 21.05 10.26
N MET A 209 4.22 20.73 9.03
CA MET A 209 4.36 19.35 8.59
C MET A 209 5.68 18.76 9.12
N PRO A 210 5.66 17.59 9.78
CA PRO A 210 6.85 16.98 10.37
C PRO A 210 7.78 16.30 9.35
N ASP A 211 7.32 16.11 8.11
CA ASP A 211 8.07 15.49 7.02
C ASP A 211 7.49 15.90 5.65
N PHE A 212 8.19 15.63 4.56
CA PHE A 212 7.67 15.92 3.21
C PHE A 212 7.04 14.67 2.59
N PRO A 213 5.72 14.64 2.35
CA PRO A 213 5.08 13.51 1.70
C PRO A 213 5.43 13.47 0.20
N MET A 214 6.48 12.73 -0.15
CA MET A 214 6.93 12.59 -1.54
C MET A 214 5.90 11.89 -2.42
N THR A 215 5.19 10.90 -1.88
CA THR A 215 4.24 10.04 -2.59
C THR A 215 3.07 9.64 -1.67
N CYS A 216 1.99 9.18 -2.28
CA CYS A 216 0.93 8.47 -1.55
C CYS A 216 1.34 7.00 -1.36
N PHE A 217 0.96 6.41 -0.24
CA PHE A 217 1.27 5.01 0.04
C PHE A 217 0.17 4.33 0.86
N SER A 218 0.05 3.02 0.71
CA SER A 218 -0.76 2.17 1.56
C SER A 218 0.09 1.11 2.23
N MET A 219 -0.25 0.81 3.48
CA MET A 219 0.40 -0.21 4.28
C MET A 219 -0.63 -1.27 4.65
N HIS A 220 -0.28 -2.52 4.38
CA HIS A 220 -1.10 -3.68 4.70
C HIS A 220 -0.42 -4.41 5.85
N ASP A 221 -0.98 -4.23 7.05
CA ASP A 221 -0.33 -4.54 8.33
C ASP A 221 1.08 -3.92 8.40
N ASP A 222 1.97 -4.47 9.23
CA ASP A 222 3.41 -4.11 9.25
C ASP A 222 4.23 -5.02 8.31
N ARG A 223 3.67 -5.36 7.13
CA ARG A 223 4.24 -6.41 6.26
C ARG A 223 4.41 -6.04 4.81
N LEU A 224 3.71 -5.02 4.34
CA LEU A 224 3.69 -4.65 2.94
C LEU A 224 3.38 -3.17 2.81
N VAL A 225 4.15 -2.50 1.95
CA VAL A 225 3.85 -1.16 1.50
C VAL A 225 3.68 -1.16 0.00
N ILE A 226 2.68 -0.41 -0.46
CA ILE A 226 2.42 -0.13 -1.87
C ILE A 226 2.49 1.38 -2.07
N VAL A 227 3.26 1.80 -3.06
CA VAL A 227 3.48 3.20 -3.42
C VAL A 227 3.15 3.36 -4.90
N GLU A 228 2.27 4.30 -5.23
CA GLU A 228 1.90 4.57 -6.61
C GLU A 228 2.67 5.78 -7.15
N THR A 229 3.20 5.64 -8.36
CA THR A 229 3.77 6.74 -9.16
C THR A 229 3.01 6.86 -10.48
N PHE A 230 3.29 7.90 -11.27
CA PHE A 230 2.64 8.10 -12.57
C PHE A 230 2.84 6.95 -13.57
N HIS A 231 3.97 6.24 -13.48
CA HIS A 231 4.36 5.25 -14.49
C HIS A 231 4.49 3.83 -13.95
N SER A 232 4.56 3.67 -12.62
CA SER A 232 4.70 2.39 -11.94
C SER A 232 4.06 2.37 -10.56
N GLU A 233 3.85 1.17 -10.06
CA GLU A 233 3.61 0.88 -8.65
C GLU A 233 4.85 0.21 -8.06
N ILE A 234 5.26 0.64 -6.87
CA ILE A 234 6.33 0.02 -6.10
C ILE A 234 5.68 -0.72 -4.93
N THR A 235 5.91 -2.03 -4.86
CA THR A 235 5.47 -2.89 -3.76
C THR A 235 6.70 -3.39 -3.02
N THR A 236 6.83 -3.06 -1.73
CA THR A 236 7.97 -3.52 -0.90
C THR A 236 7.50 -4.34 0.30
N ARG A 237 8.24 -5.42 0.54
CA ARG A 237 8.16 -6.29 1.73
C ARG A 237 9.44 -6.26 2.57
N ASP A 238 10.40 -5.39 2.23
CA ASP A 238 11.61 -5.23 3.04
C ASP A 238 11.20 -4.65 4.41
N PRO A 239 11.48 -5.34 5.53
CA PRO A 239 11.15 -4.84 6.87
C PRO A 239 11.71 -3.43 7.16
N ARG A 240 12.84 -3.05 6.55
CA ARG A 240 13.43 -1.72 6.72
C ARG A 240 12.60 -0.64 6.05
N ASP A 241 12.19 -0.88 4.79
CA ASP A 241 11.30 0.03 4.07
C ASP A 241 9.96 0.12 4.77
N VAL A 242 9.37 -1.02 5.14
CA VAL A 242 8.09 -1.06 5.87
C VAL A 242 8.19 -0.25 7.17
N SER A 243 9.26 -0.44 7.95
CA SER A 243 9.48 0.30 9.20
C SER A 243 9.64 1.81 8.96
N LEU A 244 10.31 2.21 7.87
CA LEU A 244 10.41 3.60 7.46
C LEU A 244 9.00 4.19 7.24
N TYR A 245 8.16 3.52 6.45
CA TYR A 245 6.77 3.98 6.22
C TYR A 245 5.92 3.97 7.49
N VAL A 246 6.08 3.00 8.40
CA VAL A 246 5.39 2.99 9.70
C VAL A 246 5.76 4.26 10.48
N SER A 247 7.06 4.56 10.55
CA SER A 247 7.55 5.74 11.27
C SER A 247 7.04 7.04 10.64
N THR A 248 7.03 7.12 9.30
CA THR A 248 6.56 8.29 8.55
C THR A 248 5.07 8.50 8.74
N PHE A 249 4.27 7.44 8.62
CA PHE A 249 2.84 7.49 8.90
C PHE A 249 2.56 7.97 10.33
N SER A 250 3.29 7.45 11.31
CA SER A 250 3.14 7.84 12.72
C SER A 250 3.49 9.32 12.96
N ARG A 251 4.50 9.87 12.27
CA ARG A 251 4.82 11.30 12.33
C ARG A 251 3.68 12.16 11.79
N PHE A 252 3.10 11.77 10.65
CA PHE A 252 1.95 12.46 10.07
C PHE A 252 0.69 12.36 10.93
N ASP A 253 0.43 11.19 11.50
CA ASP A 253 -0.68 10.94 12.41
C ASP A 253 -0.62 11.84 13.65
N ALA A 254 0.57 11.99 14.24
CA ALA A 254 0.77 12.80 15.43
C ALA A 254 0.38 14.29 15.27
N VAL A 255 0.34 14.80 14.04
CA VAL A 255 -0.08 16.18 13.75
C VAL A 255 -1.46 16.28 13.10
N ALA A 256 -2.12 15.17 12.79
CA ALA A 256 -3.42 15.15 12.17
C ALA A 256 -4.53 15.57 13.16
N LEU A 257 -5.63 16.10 12.62
CA LEU A 257 -6.89 16.27 13.34
C LEU A 257 -7.66 14.96 13.27
N HIS A 258 -8.26 14.55 14.38
CA HIS A 258 -9.12 13.38 14.48
C HIS A 258 -10.46 13.73 15.15
N GLY A 259 -11.41 12.79 15.15
CA GLY A 259 -12.64 12.92 15.90
C GLY A 259 -13.45 14.15 15.53
N ASP A 260 -13.88 14.92 16.54
CA ASP A 260 -14.73 16.10 16.34
C ASP A 260 -14.00 17.25 15.66
N GLU A 261 -12.71 17.47 15.94
CA GLU A 261 -11.94 18.54 15.27
C GLU A 261 -11.80 18.26 13.77
N MET A 262 -11.55 17.00 13.41
CA MET A 262 -11.51 16.57 12.01
C MET A 262 -12.86 16.76 11.33
N ARG A 263 -13.94 16.32 11.98
CA ARG A 263 -15.31 16.50 11.44
C ARG A 263 -15.64 17.96 11.25
N ALA A 264 -15.35 18.82 12.22
CA ALA A 264 -15.62 20.25 12.13
C ALA A 264 -14.85 20.91 10.97
N LEU A 265 -13.58 20.54 10.75
CA LEU A 265 -12.82 21.02 9.60
C LEU A 265 -13.46 20.57 8.27
N VAL A 266 -13.79 19.28 8.15
CA VAL A 266 -14.39 18.71 6.94
C VAL A 266 -15.76 19.33 6.65
N GLU A 267 -16.60 19.51 7.67
CA GLU A 267 -17.91 20.17 7.57
C GLU A 267 -17.78 21.65 7.17
N GLY A 268 -16.78 22.36 7.71
CA GLY A 268 -16.48 23.73 7.29
C GLY A 268 -16.13 23.84 5.81
N ILE A 269 -15.27 22.95 5.30
CA ILE A 269 -14.90 22.89 3.88
C ILE A 269 -16.12 22.51 3.02
N ARG A 270 -16.95 21.57 3.47
CA ARG A 270 -18.20 21.20 2.80
C ARG A 270 -19.12 22.40 2.64
N ASP A 271 -19.31 23.19 3.70
CA ASP A 271 -20.20 24.34 3.68
C ASP A 271 -19.70 25.44 2.74
N GLU A 272 -18.38 25.58 2.56
CA GLU A 272 -17.80 26.44 1.51
C GLU A 272 -18.25 26.01 0.11
N PHE A 273 -18.23 24.70 -0.20
CA PHE A 273 -18.71 24.19 -1.49
C PHE A 273 -20.21 24.36 -1.69
N PHE A 274 -21.02 24.24 -0.63
CA PHE A 274 -22.45 24.56 -0.72
C PHE A 274 -22.70 26.02 -1.05
N ARG A 275 -21.95 26.96 -0.46
CA ARG A 275 -22.06 28.39 -0.78
C ARG A 275 -21.67 28.71 -2.22
N GLN A 276 -20.66 28.05 -2.78
CA GLN A 276 -20.26 28.26 -4.19
C GLN A 276 -21.39 27.96 -5.18
N ARG A 277 -22.29 27.04 -4.85
CA ARG A 277 -23.48 26.72 -5.65
C ARG A 277 -24.49 27.87 -5.67
N GLU A 278 -24.62 28.63 -4.59
CA GLU A 278 -25.60 29.73 -4.50
C GLU A 278 -25.17 30.95 -5.33
N THR A 279 -23.87 31.05 -5.63
CA THR A 279 -23.26 32.15 -6.39
C THR A 279 -23.04 31.87 -7.89
N ALA A 280 -23.34 30.66 -8.38
CA ALA A 280 -23.12 30.23 -9.76
C ALA A 280 -24.45 30.01 -10.50
#